data_AF-I1K916-F1
#
_entry.id   AF-I1K916-F1
#
_cell.length_a   1.000
_cell.length_b   1.000
_cell.length_c   1.000
_cell.angle_alpha   90.00
_cell.angle_beta   90.00
_cell.angle_gamma   90.00
#
_symmetry.space_group_name_H-M   'P 1'
#
loop_
_entity.id
_entity.type
_entity.pdbx_description
1 polymer ?
#
loop_
_entity_poly.entity_id
_entity_poly.type
_entity_poly.pdbx_seq_one_letter_code
_entity_poly.pdbx_strand_id
1 'polypeptide(L)'
;MGEVAVMHSEPLQFDCNDMKHITEKDVYNLLSNEEHILGEESSQSSNDKKINDLRERGYMKCQHYRRRCRIRAPCCDEIFDCRHCHNEAKNNINIDQKHRHDIPRHQVKQVICSLCETEQEVQQNCINCGVCMGKYFCGTCKLFDDDVSKQQYHCSGCGICRTGGCENFFHCHKCGCCYSTQLKNSHPCVEGAMHHDCPICFEYLFESVNDVTVLLCGHTIHKSCLKEMREHFQYACPLCLKSVCDMSKVWEKFDLEIAATPMPEPYQNKMVWILCNDCGKSSHVQFHLVAQKCLNCKSYNTRETRG
;
A
#
# COMPACT_ATOMS: atom_id res chain seq x y z
N MET A 1 6.46 -47.89 -30.65
CA MET A 1 6.29 -47.20 -29.35
C MET A 1 7.68 -46.70 -28.98
N GLY A 2 7.97 -45.44 -29.29
CA GLY A 2 9.27 -44.80 -29.01
C GLY A 2 9.00 -43.57 -28.17
N GLU A 3 9.68 -43.48 -27.04
CA GLU A 3 9.52 -42.46 -26.00
C GLU A 3 9.90 -41.07 -26.54
N VAL A 4 9.01 -40.09 -26.36
CA VAL A 4 9.27 -38.68 -26.64
C VAL A 4 9.86 -38.07 -25.37
N ALA A 5 11.16 -37.81 -25.40
CA ALA A 5 11.86 -37.09 -24.33
C ALA A 5 11.38 -35.63 -24.32
N VAL A 6 10.61 -35.26 -23.29
CA VAL A 6 10.27 -33.87 -22.99
C VAL A 6 11.51 -33.23 -22.36
N MET A 7 12.22 -32.43 -23.15
CA MET A 7 13.32 -31.60 -22.67
C MET A 7 12.72 -30.47 -21.83
N HIS A 8 12.77 -30.62 -20.51
CA HIS A 8 12.54 -29.52 -19.57
C HIS A 8 13.71 -28.53 -19.70
N SER A 9 13.48 -27.38 -20.31
CA SER A 9 14.42 -26.26 -20.28
C SER A 9 14.35 -25.57 -18.93
N GLU A 10 15.47 -25.55 -18.19
CA GLU A 10 15.62 -24.76 -16.97
C GLU A 10 15.38 -23.27 -17.26
N PRO A 11 14.76 -22.51 -16.32
CA PRO A 11 14.59 -21.07 -16.49
C PRO A 11 15.97 -20.39 -16.53
N LEU A 12 16.19 -19.54 -17.54
CA LEU A 12 17.39 -18.69 -17.62
C LEU A 12 17.46 -17.82 -16.36
N GLN A 13 18.40 -18.15 -15.47
CA GLN A 13 18.72 -17.39 -14.28
C GLN A 13 19.55 -16.18 -14.73
N PHE A 14 18.89 -15.05 -14.98
CA PHE A 14 19.57 -13.81 -15.34
C PHE A 14 20.20 -13.17 -14.10
N ASP A 15 21.53 -13.16 -14.05
CA ASP A 15 22.29 -12.44 -13.02
C ASP A 15 22.03 -10.93 -13.12
N CYS A 16 21.25 -10.43 -12.16
CA CYS A 16 20.77 -9.06 -12.13
C CYS A 16 21.67 -8.18 -11.26
N ASN A 17 22.93 -7.99 -11.65
CA ASN A 17 23.77 -6.98 -11.01
C ASN A 17 23.58 -5.56 -11.58
N ASP A 18 22.91 -5.42 -12.73
CA ASP A 18 22.72 -4.11 -13.40
C ASP A 18 21.31 -3.47 -13.24
N MET A 19 20.33 -4.10 -12.57
CA MET A 19 19.04 -3.41 -12.27
C MET A 19 19.04 -2.68 -10.93
N LYS A 20 20.18 -2.57 -10.23
CA LYS A 20 20.30 -1.71 -9.04
C LYS A 20 20.21 -0.21 -9.37
N HIS A 21 20.17 0.16 -10.65
CA HIS A 21 20.15 1.55 -11.10
C HIS A 21 18.84 2.03 -11.76
N ILE A 22 17.73 1.30 -11.61
CA ILE A 22 16.40 1.82 -11.99
C ILE A 22 15.63 2.11 -10.70
N THR A 23 16.09 3.11 -9.96
CA THR A 23 15.46 3.57 -8.72
C THR A 23 15.00 5.03 -8.81
N GLU A 24 13.76 5.22 -8.36
CA GLU A 24 13.20 6.44 -7.74
C GLU A 24 12.81 7.67 -8.57
N LYS A 25 13.21 7.82 -9.85
CA LYS A 25 12.93 9.09 -10.55
C LYS A 25 11.57 9.28 -11.23
N ASP A 26 10.80 8.22 -11.47
CA ASP A 26 9.59 8.33 -12.31
C ASP A 26 8.25 8.20 -11.56
N VAL A 27 8.22 8.30 -10.23
CA VAL A 27 6.94 8.28 -9.48
C VAL A 27 6.78 9.35 -8.39
N TYR A 28 7.84 10.02 -7.89
CA TYR A 28 7.67 11.14 -6.94
C TYR A 28 8.78 12.18 -7.08
N ASN A 29 8.51 13.29 -7.77
CA ASN A 29 9.18 14.56 -7.49
C ASN A 29 8.35 15.27 -6.42
N LEU A 30 8.84 15.33 -5.18
CA LEU A 30 8.52 16.33 -4.14
C LEU A 30 9.40 16.02 -2.91
N LEU A 31 10.58 16.63 -2.85
CA LEU A 31 11.44 16.73 -1.66
C LEU A 31 11.75 18.23 -1.51
N SER A 32 11.16 18.90 -0.52
CA SER A 32 11.67 19.05 0.86
C SER A 32 12.79 20.08 0.91
N ASN A 33 12.43 21.31 1.28
CA ASN A 33 13.36 22.33 1.72
C ASN A 33 13.81 21.98 3.14
N GLU A 34 15.07 21.58 3.31
CA GLU A 34 15.75 21.59 4.60
C GLU A 34 16.41 22.96 4.78
N GLU A 35 15.83 23.78 5.66
CA GLU A 35 16.54 24.95 6.20
C GLU A 35 17.13 24.60 7.56
N HIS A 36 18.46 24.69 7.60
CA HIS A 36 19.33 24.52 8.74
C HIS A 36 19.24 25.79 9.60
N ILE A 37 18.77 25.71 10.86
CA ILE A 37 18.83 26.83 11.80
C ILE A 37 19.54 26.40 13.09
N LEU A 38 20.63 27.11 13.35
CA LEU A 38 21.54 27.02 14.49
C LEU A 38 20.81 27.38 15.81
N GLY A 39 21.19 26.68 16.88
CA GLY A 39 20.64 26.87 18.20
C GLY A 39 21.09 28.16 18.88
N GLU A 40 20.15 28.81 19.56
CA GLU A 40 20.42 29.78 20.61
C GLU A 40 19.77 29.29 21.91
N GLU A 41 20.59 29.13 22.94
CA GLU A 41 20.17 28.78 24.29
C GLU A 41 19.42 29.96 24.93
N SER A 42 18.17 29.73 25.32
CA SER A 42 17.40 30.67 26.15
C SER A 42 16.96 29.97 27.44
N SER A 43 17.35 30.58 28.55
CA SER A 43 17.13 30.16 29.93
C SER A 43 15.65 30.14 30.29
N GLN A 44 15.05 28.94 30.36
CA GLN A 44 13.63 28.77 30.68
C GLN A 44 13.33 29.02 32.16
N SER A 45 12.36 29.91 32.39
CA SER A 45 11.83 30.26 33.71
C SER A 45 11.08 29.08 34.36
N SER A 46 11.02 29.07 35.69
CA SER A 46 10.36 28.04 36.51
C SER A 46 8.83 27.95 36.34
N ASN A 47 8.20 28.93 35.69
CA ASN A 47 6.76 28.92 35.36
C ASN A 47 6.44 28.13 34.08
N ASP A 48 7.33 28.14 33.08
CA ASP A 48 7.15 27.40 31.83
C ASP A 48 7.24 25.88 32.06
N LYS A 49 8.10 25.46 32.99
CA LYS A 49 8.22 24.06 33.41
C LYS A 49 6.94 23.55 34.07
N LYS A 50 6.27 24.34 34.91
CA LYS A 50 4.99 23.97 35.55
C LYS A 50 3.83 23.88 34.55
N ILE A 51 3.79 24.75 33.55
CA ILE A 51 2.76 24.72 32.49
C ILE A 51 2.97 23.52 31.56
N ASN A 52 4.23 23.20 31.22
CA ASN A 52 4.54 22.01 30.44
C ASN A 52 4.24 20.72 31.22
N ASP A 53 4.56 20.66 32.51
CA ASP A 53 4.21 19.53 33.40
C ASP A 53 2.70 19.26 33.46
N LEU A 54 1.85 20.29 33.43
CA LEU A 54 0.40 20.13 33.40
C LEU A 54 -0.11 19.67 32.02
N ARG A 55 0.55 20.08 30.95
CA ARG A 55 0.23 19.69 29.56
C ARG A 55 0.65 18.25 29.23
N GLU A 56 1.67 17.73 29.92
CA GLU A 56 2.20 16.37 29.75
C GLU A 56 1.61 15.33 30.72
N ARG A 57 0.85 15.73 31.74
CA ARG A 57 0.18 14.73 32.60
C ARG A 57 -0.87 13.93 31.82
N GLY A 58 -0.91 12.62 32.09
CA GLY A 58 -1.84 11.66 31.48
C GLY A 58 -1.68 11.53 29.97
N TYR A 59 -0.54 12.00 29.46
CA TYR A 59 -0.16 11.93 28.08
C TYR A 59 0.35 10.53 27.76
N MET A 60 -0.43 9.76 27.00
CA MET A 60 -0.09 8.41 26.60
C MET A 60 0.18 8.39 25.10
N LYS A 61 1.39 7.98 24.74
CA LYS A 61 1.80 7.78 23.35
C LYS A 61 1.96 6.28 23.10
N CYS A 62 1.07 5.71 22.31
CA CYS A 62 1.34 4.44 21.64
C CYS A 62 2.06 4.72 20.30
N GLN A 63 2.54 3.68 19.63
CA GLN A 63 3.20 3.84 18.34
C GLN A 63 2.26 4.39 17.24
N HIS A 64 0.94 4.27 17.42
CA HIS A 64 -0.07 4.65 16.43
C HIS A 64 -0.59 6.09 16.61
N TYR A 65 -0.95 6.46 17.84
CA TYR A 65 -1.64 7.71 18.16
C TYR A 65 -1.12 8.34 19.46
N ARG A 66 -1.23 9.68 19.50
CA ARG A 66 -0.90 10.53 20.64
C ARG A 66 -2.21 10.94 21.32
N ARG A 67 -2.50 10.55 22.57
CA ARG A 67 -3.81 10.91 23.19
C ARG A 67 -3.80 10.80 24.72
N ARG A 68 -4.91 11.16 25.36
CA ARG A 68 -5.09 11.09 26.82
C ARG A 68 -6.27 10.20 27.23
N CYS A 69 -6.55 9.17 26.45
CA CYS A 69 -7.56 8.18 26.78
C CYS A 69 -7.18 6.78 26.30
N ARG A 70 -7.79 5.79 26.94
CA ARG A 70 -7.80 4.38 26.55
C ARG A 70 -9.20 3.99 26.10
N ILE A 71 -9.32 2.95 25.30
CA ILE A 71 -10.61 2.44 24.82
C ILE A 71 -10.98 1.17 25.60
N ARG A 72 -12.28 0.99 25.87
CA ARG A 72 -12.82 -0.33 26.21
C ARG A 72 -13.21 -1.04 24.91
N ALA A 73 -12.58 -2.18 24.66
CA ALA A 73 -12.79 -2.97 23.46
C ALA A 73 -14.16 -3.68 23.51
N PRO A 74 -15.13 -3.36 22.63
CA PRO A 74 -16.48 -3.94 22.70
C PRO A 74 -16.52 -5.44 22.37
N CYS A 75 -15.44 -5.99 21.81
CA CYS A 75 -15.32 -7.41 21.46
C CYS A 75 -14.92 -8.30 22.64
N CYS A 76 -14.25 -7.76 23.65
CA CYS A 76 -13.70 -8.56 24.77
C CYS A 76 -13.71 -7.83 26.13
N ASP A 77 -14.26 -6.62 26.20
CA ASP A 77 -14.33 -5.73 27.37
C ASP A 77 -12.98 -5.36 28.00
N GLU A 78 -11.87 -5.69 27.35
CA GLU A 78 -10.53 -5.33 27.79
C GLU A 78 -10.18 -3.88 27.45
N ILE A 79 -9.25 -3.31 28.23
CA ILE A 79 -8.80 -1.93 28.07
C ILE A 79 -7.50 -1.90 27.29
N PHE A 80 -7.49 -1.14 26.21
CA PHE A 80 -6.30 -0.92 25.39
C PHE A 80 -6.08 0.56 25.16
N ASP A 81 -4.84 0.94 24.82
CA ASP A 81 -4.59 2.29 24.37
C ASP A 81 -5.44 2.56 23.13
N CYS A 82 -5.16 1.93 21.98
CA CYS A 82 -5.98 2.04 20.76
C CYS A 82 -6.43 0.71 20.20
N ARG A 83 -7.25 0.79 19.14
CA ARG A 83 -7.64 -0.35 18.32
C ARG A 83 -6.45 -1.08 17.70
N HIS A 84 -5.39 -0.37 17.31
CA HIS A 84 -4.20 -1.00 16.72
C HIS A 84 -3.42 -1.77 17.78
N CYS A 85 -3.18 -1.19 18.96
CA CYS A 85 -2.59 -1.92 20.10
C CYS A 85 -3.41 -3.15 20.47
N HIS A 86 -4.75 -3.06 20.47
CA HIS A 86 -5.60 -4.22 20.67
C HIS A 86 -5.39 -5.27 19.59
N ASN A 87 -5.54 -4.91 18.32
CA ASN A 87 -5.46 -5.88 17.21
C ASN A 87 -4.06 -6.51 17.12
N GLU A 88 -3.00 -5.76 17.40
CA GLU A 88 -1.63 -6.30 17.49
C GLU A 88 -1.49 -7.31 18.64
N ALA A 89 -2.04 -7.01 19.82
CA ALA A 89 -2.00 -7.91 20.96
C ALA A 89 -2.86 -9.17 20.74
N LYS A 90 -4.06 -9.02 20.19
CA LYS A 90 -5.02 -10.12 19.99
C LYS A 90 -4.74 -10.98 18.77
N ASN A 91 -4.06 -10.45 17.74
CA ASN A 91 -3.66 -11.23 16.56
C ASN A 91 -2.19 -11.66 16.58
N ASN A 92 -1.51 -11.52 17.73
CA ASN A 92 -0.16 -12.02 17.88
C ASN A 92 -0.10 -13.54 17.62
N ILE A 93 1.00 -14.02 17.03
CA ILE A 93 1.18 -15.44 16.69
C ILE A 93 1.05 -16.37 17.90
N ASN A 94 1.36 -15.88 19.09
CA ASN A 94 1.27 -16.63 20.35
C ASN A 94 -0.17 -16.79 20.87
N ILE A 95 -1.14 -16.10 20.26
CA ILE A 95 -2.55 -16.22 20.61
C ILE A 95 -3.17 -17.34 19.77
N ASP A 96 -3.88 -18.25 20.46
CA ASP A 96 -4.70 -19.29 19.83
C ASP A 96 -5.64 -18.66 18.80
N GLN A 97 -5.68 -19.24 17.60
CA GLN A 97 -6.43 -18.73 16.46
C GLN A 97 -7.90 -18.45 16.81
N LYS A 98 -8.52 -19.24 17.69
CA LYS A 98 -9.91 -19.05 18.13
C LYS A 98 -10.15 -17.78 18.94
N HIS A 99 -9.10 -17.19 19.49
CA HIS A 99 -9.15 -15.97 20.30
C HIS A 99 -8.63 -14.74 19.53
N ARG A 100 -8.21 -14.90 18.29
CA ARG A 100 -7.80 -13.77 17.43
C ARG A 100 -9.03 -13.01 16.96
N HIS A 101 -8.99 -11.69 17.12
CA HIS A 101 -10.09 -10.82 16.74
C HIS A 101 -9.64 -9.37 16.69
N ASP A 102 -10.41 -8.58 15.94
CA ASP A 102 -10.22 -7.15 15.78
C ASP A 102 -11.32 -6.36 16.48
N ILE A 103 -11.00 -5.13 16.90
CA ILE A 103 -12.04 -4.21 17.37
C ILE A 103 -12.87 -3.73 16.17
N PRO A 104 -14.21 -3.90 16.23
CA PRO A 104 -15.12 -3.21 15.32
C PRO A 104 -15.09 -1.70 15.60
N ARG A 105 -14.32 -0.95 14.82
CA ARG A 105 -13.92 0.45 15.11
C ARG A 105 -15.08 1.40 15.44
N HIS A 106 -16.24 1.25 14.80
CA HIS A 106 -17.40 2.12 15.00
C HIS A 106 -18.22 1.76 16.25
N GLN A 107 -18.00 0.58 16.84
CA GLN A 107 -18.78 0.07 17.97
C GLN A 107 -18.17 0.41 19.33
N VAL A 108 -17.00 1.07 19.39
CA VAL A 108 -16.44 1.55 20.65
C VAL A 108 -17.37 2.62 21.23
N LYS A 109 -17.89 2.35 22.44
CA LYS A 109 -18.81 3.24 23.18
C LYS A 109 -18.14 3.92 24.37
N GLN A 110 -17.20 3.23 25.02
CA GLN A 110 -16.58 3.71 26.25
C GLN A 110 -15.09 3.99 26.10
N VAL A 111 -14.65 5.05 26.76
CA VAL A 111 -13.25 5.45 26.89
C VAL A 111 -12.92 5.76 28.35
N ILE A 112 -11.67 5.55 28.72
CA ILE A 112 -11.15 5.79 30.07
C ILE A 112 -10.12 6.91 29.98
N CYS A 113 -10.36 7.99 30.71
CA CYS A 113 -9.47 9.14 30.76
C CYS A 113 -8.14 8.79 31.41
N SER A 114 -7.02 8.97 30.71
CA SER A 114 -5.68 8.64 31.22
C SER A 114 -5.17 9.60 32.32
N LEU A 115 -5.91 10.67 32.61
CA LEU A 115 -5.56 11.65 33.65
C LEU A 115 -6.23 11.38 35.00
N CYS A 116 -7.52 11.07 34.97
CA CYS A 116 -8.35 10.94 36.18
C CYS A 116 -9.07 9.60 36.27
N GLU A 117 -8.77 8.67 35.36
CA GLU A 117 -9.31 7.30 35.31
C GLU A 117 -10.84 7.22 35.22
N THR A 118 -11.49 8.33 34.88
CA THR A 118 -12.93 8.35 34.65
C THR A 118 -13.26 7.60 33.37
N GLU A 119 -14.07 6.54 33.52
CA GLU A 119 -14.71 5.84 32.44
C GLU A 119 -15.99 6.56 32.01
N GLN A 120 -16.16 6.77 30.71
CA GLN A 120 -17.23 7.58 30.15
C GLN A 120 -17.56 7.18 28.71
N GLU A 121 -18.71 7.66 28.21
CA GLU A 121 -19.04 7.58 26.78
C GLU A 121 -18.04 8.33 25.90
N VAL A 122 -17.88 7.88 24.65
CA VAL A 122 -16.95 8.49 23.69
C VAL A 122 -17.29 9.95 23.45
N GLN A 123 -16.42 10.83 23.94
CA GLN A 123 -16.48 12.27 23.76
C GLN A 123 -15.05 12.82 23.70
N GLN A 124 -14.86 13.98 23.06
CA GLN A 124 -13.52 14.57 22.92
C GLN A 124 -12.90 14.97 24.27
N ASN A 125 -13.72 15.44 25.21
CA ASN A 125 -13.26 15.95 26.49
C ASN A 125 -13.71 15.04 27.63
N CYS A 126 -12.89 14.96 28.68
CA CYS A 126 -13.26 14.20 29.87
C CYS A 126 -14.39 14.88 30.63
N ILE A 127 -15.42 14.12 31.01
CA ILE A 127 -16.59 14.65 31.73
C ILE A 127 -16.25 15.07 33.17
N ASN A 128 -15.20 14.50 33.75
CA ASN A 128 -14.81 14.75 35.13
C ASN A 128 -13.74 15.85 35.23
N CYS A 129 -12.59 15.68 34.56
CA CYS A 129 -11.49 16.64 34.65
C CYS A 129 -11.43 17.67 33.51
N GLY A 130 -12.29 17.57 32.50
CA GLY A 130 -12.35 18.52 31.38
C GLY A 130 -11.20 18.43 30.37
N VAL A 131 -10.24 17.51 30.54
CA VAL A 131 -9.10 17.42 29.62
C VAL A 131 -9.55 17.07 28.20
N CYS A 132 -8.93 17.71 27.21
CA CYS A 132 -9.03 17.29 25.82
C CYS A 132 -8.25 15.99 25.59
N MET A 133 -8.97 14.91 25.27
CA MET A 133 -8.40 13.57 25.11
C MET A 133 -7.72 13.36 23.75
N GLY A 134 -8.00 14.22 22.77
CA GLY A 134 -7.30 14.29 21.49
C GLY A 134 -7.64 15.58 20.75
N LYS A 135 -6.62 16.34 20.31
CA LYS A 135 -6.83 17.58 19.54
C LYS A 135 -7.63 17.34 18.27
N TYR A 136 -7.29 16.30 17.52
CA TYR A 136 -8.16 15.74 16.50
C TYR A 136 -9.04 14.65 17.11
N PHE A 137 -10.35 14.81 16.94
CA PHE A 137 -11.35 13.84 17.36
C PHE A 137 -12.32 13.57 16.21
N CYS A 138 -12.55 12.28 15.93
CA CYS A 138 -13.60 11.86 15.02
C CYS A 138 -14.63 11.00 15.76
N GLY A 139 -15.84 11.54 15.96
CA GLY A 139 -16.93 10.83 16.62
C GLY A 139 -17.46 9.62 15.85
N THR A 140 -17.33 9.61 14.51
CA THR A 140 -17.70 8.46 13.68
C THR A 140 -16.70 7.32 13.87
N CYS A 141 -15.40 7.60 13.70
CA CYS A 141 -14.35 6.59 13.78
C CYS A 141 -13.87 6.28 15.21
N LYS A 142 -14.35 7.02 16.21
CA LYS A 142 -13.91 6.96 17.61
C LYS A 142 -12.39 7.17 17.73
N LEU A 143 -11.83 8.04 16.89
CA LEU A 143 -10.38 8.28 16.78
C LEU A 143 -9.99 9.54 17.56
N PHE A 144 -8.91 9.44 18.32
CA PHE A 144 -8.31 10.50 19.12
C PHE A 144 -6.84 10.60 18.77
N ASP A 145 -6.38 11.77 18.34
CA ASP A 145 -4.97 12.02 18.06
C ASP A 145 -4.62 13.50 18.32
N ASP A 146 -3.61 13.76 19.14
CA ASP A 146 -3.05 15.07 19.41
C ASP A 146 -2.04 15.49 18.34
N ASP A 147 -1.56 14.55 17.54
CA ASP A 147 -0.62 14.82 16.45
C ASP A 147 -1.35 15.34 15.21
N VAL A 148 -1.78 16.60 15.28
CA VAL A 148 -2.50 17.28 14.18
C VAL A 148 -1.62 17.55 12.96
N SER A 149 -0.29 17.34 13.05
CA SER A 149 0.61 17.51 11.91
C SER A 149 0.32 16.51 10.77
N LYS A 150 -0.31 15.38 11.10
CA LYS A 150 -0.78 14.38 10.12
C LYS A 150 -1.97 14.88 9.28
N GLN A 151 -2.58 16.01 9.63
CA GLN A 151 -3.71 16.61 8.92
C GLN A 151 -4.83 15.58 8.68
N GLN A 152 -5.25 14.93 9.77
CA GLN A 152 -6.29 13.92 9.73
C GLN A 152 -7.62 14.53 9.29
N TYR A 153 -8.39 13.78 8.51
CA TYR A 153 -9.76 14.16 8.17
C TYR A 153 -10.64 12.92 8.02
N HIS A 154 -11.94 13.07 8.27
CA HIS A 154 -12.90 12.00 8.01
C HIS A 154 -13.40 12.08 6.57
N CYS A 155 -13.27 10.99 5.81
CA CYS A 155 -13.89 10.88 4.51
C CYS A 155 -15.24 10.17 4.64
N SER A 156 -16.35 10.89 4.45
CA SER A 156 -17.69 10.32 4.52
C SER A 156 -17.94 9.24 3.46
N GLY A 157 -17.33 9.36 2.27
CA GLY A 157 -17.44 8.34 1.23
C GLY A 157 -16.73 7.02 1.58
N CYS A 158 -15.62 7.08 2.33
CA CYS A 158 -14.94 5.88 2.81
C CYS A 158 -15.47 5.38 4.17
N GLY A 159 -16.12 6.24 4.96
CA GLY A 159 -16.51 5.94 6.34
C GLY A 159 -15.36 5.83 7.34
N ILE A 160 -14.14 6.26 6.96
CA ILE A 160 -12.93 6.18 7.78
C ILE A 160 -12.10 7.47 7.74
N CYS A 161 -11.27 7.67 8.76
CA CYS A 161 -10.31 8.77 8.79
C CYS A 161 -9.11 8.48 7.89
N ARG A 162 -8.65 9.50 7.18
CA ARG A 162 -7.44 9.53 6.36
C ARG A 162 -6.50 10.62 6.89
N THR A 163 -5.28 10.66 6.38
CA THR A 163 -4.24 11.64 6.72
C THR A 163 -3.82 12.41 5.46
N GLY A 164 -3.13 13.54 5.65
CA GLY A 164 -2.56 14.34 4.55
C GLY A 164 -3.41 15.51 4.08
N GLY A 165 -4.44 15.93 4.83
CA GLY A 165 -5.28 17.10 4.54
C GLY A 165 -6.44 16.78 3.59
N CYS A 166 -7.65 17.23 3.91
CA CYS A 166 -8.83 16.91 3.10
C CYS A 166 -8.78 17.56 1.71
N GLU A 167 -8.09 18.69 1.59
CA GLU A 167 -7.89 19.48 0.39
C GLU A 167 -6.95 18.81 -0.63
N ASN A 168 -6.07 17.92 -0.17
CA ASN A 168 -5.11 17.22 -1.02
C ASN A 168 -5.68 15.92 -1.61
N PHE A 169 -6.90 15.54 -1.22
CA PHE A 169 -7.52 14.29 -1.65
C PHE A 169 -8.95 14.51 -2.15
N PHE A 170 -9.40 13.62 -3.03
CA PHE A 170 -10.79 13.53 -3.42
C PHE A 170 -11.25 12.07 -3.30
N HIS A 171 -12.53 11.87 -3.00
CA HIS A 171 -13.14 10.55 -3.02
C HIS A 171 -13.72 10.26 -4.40
N CYS A 172 -13.31 9.14 -5.00
CA CYS A 172 -13.91 8.64 -6.24
C CYS A 172 -15.00 7.64 -5.89
N HIS A 173 -16.28 8.01 -6.07
CA HIS A 173 -17.40 7.14 -5.73
C HIS A 173 -17.46 5.85 -6.55
N LYS A 174 -16.99 5.88 -7.80
CA LYS A 174 -16.94 4.68 -8.64
C LYS A 174 -15.87 3.70 -8.15
N CYS A 175 -14.68 4.19 -7.80
CA CYS A 175 -13.64 3.33 -7.21
C CYS A 175 -13.95 2.93 -5.75
N GLY A 176 -14.69 3.78 -5.04
CA GLY A 176 -14.97 3.65 -3.61
C GLY A 176 -13.79 4.05 -2.71
N CYS A 177 -12.83 4.85 -3.18
CA CYS A 177 -11.63 5.20 -2.41
C CYS A 177 -11.16 6.64 -2.61
N CYS A 178 -10.27 7.08 -1.71
CA CYS A 178 -9.64 8.40 -1.78
C CYS A 178 -8.35 8.35 -2.59
N TYR A 179 -8.19 9.31 -3.49
CA TYR A 179 -6.95 9.55 -4.24
C TYR A 179 -6.46 10.97 -4.04
N SER A 180 -5.17 11.22 -4.30
CA SER A 180 -4.62 12.57 -4.39
C SER A 180 -5.36 13.39 -5.45
N THR A 181 -5.62 14.67 -5.20
CA THR A 181 -6.26 15.59 -6.15
C THR A 181 -5.52 15.70 -7.48
N GLN A 182 -4.22 15.40 -7.51
CA GLN A 182 -3.42 15.31 -8.73
C GLN A 182 -3.94 14.23 -9.71
N LEU A 183 -4.64 13.20 -9.20
CA LEU A 183 -5.15 12.07 -9.97
C LEU A 183 -6.61 12.22 -10.40
N LYS A 184 -7.27 13.35 -10.09
CA LYS A 184 -8.73 13.53 -10.25
C LYS A 184 -9.25 13.17 -11.63
N ASN A 185 -8.47 13.44 -12.68
CA ASN A 185 -8.86 13.24 -14.07
C ASN A 185 -7.96 12.25 -14.83
N SER A 186 -7.01 11.61 -14.16
CA SER A 186 -5.98 10.77 -14.81
C SER A 186 -5.89 9.35 -14.26
N HIS A 187 -6.53 9.04 -13.12
CA HIS A 187 -6.49 7.68 -12.58
C HIS A 187 -7.31 6.70 -13.45
N PRO A 188 -6.83 5.46 -13.64
CA PRO A 188 -7.63 4.38 -14.18
C PRO A 188 -8.80 4.08 -13.24
N CYS A 189 -9.99 4.57 -13.57
CA CYS A 189 -11.16 4.48 -12.71
C CYS A 189 -11.86 3.13 -12.85
N VAL A 190 -11.42 2.17 -12.03
CA VAL A 190 -11.96 0.81 -11.93
C VAL A 190 -12.92 0.71 -10.75
N GLU A 191 -14.08 0.11 -10.97
CA GLU A 191 -15.08 -0.07 -9.91
C GLU A 191 -14.54 -0.97 -8.79
N GLY A 192 -14.72 -0.55 -7.54
CA GLY A 192 -14.25 -1.31 -6.38
C GLY A 192 -12.74 -1.54 -6.36
N ALA A 193 -11.94 -0.60 -6.90
CA ALA A 193 -10.50 -0.79 -7.12
C ALA A 193 -9.71 -1.21 -5.88
N MET A 194 -10.18 -0.91 -4.65
CA MET A 194 -9.57 -1.32 -3.38
C MET A 194 -10.41 -2.29 -2.55
N HIS A 195 -11.59 -2.68 -3.05
CA HIS A 195 -12.55 -3.54 -2.34
C HIS A 195 -12.33 -5.01 -2.70
N HIS A 196 -11.09 -5.46 -2.60
CA HIS A 196 -10.69 -6.84 -2.80
C HIS A 196 -9.41 -7.13 -2.00
N ASP A 197 -9.07 -8.41 -1.88
CA ASP A 197 -7.84 -8.82 -1.21
C ASP A 197 -6.62 -8.57 -2.11
N CYS A 198 -5.48 -8.32 -1.48
CA CYS A 198 -4.20 -8.28 -2.17
C CYS A 198 -3.91 -9.68 -2.74
N PRO A 199 -3.66 -9.85 -4.05
CA PRO A 199 -3.40 -11.16 -4.67
C PRO A 199 -2.08 -11.81 -4.22
N ILE A 200 -1.26 -11.09 -3.46
CA ILE A 200 0.04 -11.58 -2.97
C ILE A 200 -0.07 -12.07 -1.52
N CYS A 201 -0.57 -11.23 -0.61
CA CYS A 201 -0.65 -11.58 0.82
C CYS A 201 -2.06 -11.98 1.30
N PHE A 202 -3.08 -11.89 0.44
CA PHE A 202 -4.49 -12.20 0.74
C PHE A 202 -5.12 -11.36 1.86
N GLU A 203 -4.51 -10.21 2.18
CA GLU A 203 -5.09 -9.24 3.10
C GLU A 203 -6.01 -8.26 2.37
N TYR A 204 -7.12 -7.91 3.02
CA TYR A 204 -8.09 -6.97 2.49
C TYR A 204 -7.53 -5.55 2.40
N LEU A 205 -7.49 -4.98 1.18
CA LEU A 205 -6.75 -3.74 0.89
C LEU A 205 -7.37 -2.49 1.54
N PHE A 206 -8.70 -2.40 1.58
CA PHE A 206 -9.37 -1.17 2.02
C PHE A 206 -9.16 -0.86 3.51
N GLU A 207 -9.09 -1.91 4.34
CA GLU A 207 -8.96 -1.78 5.79
C GLU A 207 -7.53 -1.93 6.30
N SER A 208 -6.63 -2.39 5.44
CA SER A 208 -5.20 -2.54 5.72
C SER A 208 -4.57 -1.22 6.17
N VAL A 209 -3.61 -1.35 7.09
CA VAL A 209 -2.72 -0.24 7.50
C VAL A 209 -1.52 -0.08 6.57
N ASN A 210 -1.29 -1.07 5.71
CA ASN A 210 -0.18 -1.06 4.76
C ASN A 210 -0.51 -0.13 3.59
N ASP A 211 0.51 0.59 3.11
CA ASP A 211 0.38 1.43 1.93
C ASP A 211 -0.06 0.59 0.72
N VAL A 212 -1.02 1.11 -0.03
CA VAL A 212 -1.48 0.52 -1.29
C VAL A 212 -0.93 1.31 -2.48
N THR A 213 -0.81 0.64 -3.61
CA THR A 213 -0.41 1.25 -4.87
C THR A 213 -1.31 0.78 -6.00
N VAL A 214 -1.58 1.67 -6.95
CA VAL A 214 -2.31 1.36 -8.19
C VAL A 214 -1.27 1.01 -9.26
N LEU A 215 -1.35 -0.21 -9.80
CA LEU A 215 -0.51 -0.66 -10.90
C LEU A 215 -0.90 0.05 -12.21
N LEU A 216 -0.02 0.04 -13.21
CA LEU A 216 -0.29 0.62 -14.53
C LEU A 216 -1.54 0.05 -15.22
N CYS A 217 -1.88 -1.21 -14.91
CA CYS A 217 -3.10 -1.86 -15.39
C CYS A 217 -4.38 -1.47 -14.63
N GLY A 218 -4.28 -0.64 -13.58
CA GLY A 218 -5.40 -0.20 -12.74
C GLY A 218 -5.69 -1.07 -11.52
N HIS A 219 -5.16 -2.30 -11.46
CA HIS A 219 -5.28 -3.15 -10.27
C HIS A 219 -4.49 -2.59 -9.10
N THR A 220 -4.97 -2.81 -7.87
CA THR A 220 -4.30 -2.32 -6.66
C THR A 220 -3.72 -3.46 -5.84
N ILE A 221 -2.54 -3.24 -5.25
CA ILE A 221 -1.87 -4.18 -4.34
C ILE A 221 -1.14 -3.38 -3.24
N HIS A 222 -0.65 -4.05 -2.19
CA HIS A 222 0.23 -3.39 -1.22
C HIS A 222 1.56 -2.98 -1.84
N LYS A 223 2.10 -1.84 -1.40
CA LYS A 223 3.41 -1.33 -1.83
C LYS A 223 4.55 -2.28 -1.44
N SER A 224 4.45 -2.91 -0.25
CA SER A 224 5.37 -3.96 0.19
C SER A 224 5.32 -5.18 -0.72
N CYS A 225 4.12 -5.66 -1.07
CA CYS A 225 3.95 -6.78 -2.00
C CYS A 225 4.48 -6.46 -3.41
N LEU A 226 4.30 -5.23 -3.91
CA LEU A 226 4.92 -4.81 -5.18
C LEU A 226 6.46 -4.84 -5.09
N LYS A 227 7.03 -4.45 -3.95
CA LYS A 227 8.48 -4.51 -3.73
C LYS A 227 8.98 -5.96 -3.74
N GLU A 228 8.30 -6.85 -3.01
CA GLU A 228 8.61 -8.28 -2.98
C GLU A 228 8.53 -8.92 -4.37
N MET A 229 7.49 -8.59 -5.15
CA MET A 229 7.39 -9.00 -6.55
C MET A 229 8.63 -8.62 -7.36
N ARG A 230 9.15 -7.38 -7.18
CA ARG A 230 10.36 -6.91 -7.89
C ARG A 230 11.62 -7.63 -7.43
N GLU A 231 11.74 -7.92 -6.13
CA GLU A 231 12.87 -8.66 -5.55
C GLU A 231 12.93 -10.11 -6.07
N HIS A 232 11.77 -10.68 -6.40
CA HIS A 232 11.64 -12.01 -7.02
C HIS A 232 11.52 -12.00 -8.55
N PHE A 233 11.86 -10.89 -9.21
CA PHE A 233 11.81 -10.72 -10.67
C PHE A 233 10.43 -10.98 -11.30
N GLN A 234 9.35 -10.81 -10.54
CA GLN A 234 7.97 -10.94 -10.99
C GLN A 234 7.42 -9.58 -11.44
N TYR A 235 7.53 -9.29 -12.73
CA TYR A 235 7.10 -8.00 -13.30
C TYR A 235 5.71 -8.03 -13.96
N ALA A 236 5.01 -9.16 -13.89
CA ALA A 236 3.66 -9.32 -14.42
C ALA A 236 2.61 -9.16 -13.30
N CYS A 237 1.54 -8.42 -13.57
CA CYS A 237 0.43 -8.29 -12.65
C CYS A 237 -0.19 -9.67 -12.40
N PRO A 238 -0.37 -10.11 -11.15
CA PRO A 238 -0.91 -11.44 -10.84
C PRO A 238 -2.36 -11.63 -11.30
N LEU A 239 -3.09 -10.53 -11.55
CA LEU A 239 -4.50 -10.57 -11.94
C LEU A 239 -4.71 -10.57 -13.46
N CYS A 240 -3.86 -9.88 -14.22
CA CYS A 240 -4.07 -9.69 -15.66
C CYS A 240 -2.82 -9.88 -16.52
N LEU A 241 -1.69 -10.24 -15.92
CA LEU A 241 -0.40 -10.50 -16.56
C LEU A 241 0.25 -9.31 -17.27
N LYS A 242 -0.35 -8.12 -17.24
CA LYS A 242 0.27 -6.88 -17.74
C LYS A 242 1.52 -6.52 -16.95
N SER A 243 2.52 -5.97 -17.63
CA SER A 243 3.72 -5.46 -16.96
C SER A 243 3.38 -4.37 -15.94
N VAL A 244 3.95 -4.49 -14.74
CA VAL A 244 3.67 -3.59 -13.61
C VAL A 244 4.57 -2.35 -13.57
N CYS A 245 5.62 -2.31 -14.40
CA CYS A 245 6.55 -1.21 -14.56
C CYS A 245 7.03 -1.11 -16.01
N ASP A 246 7.81 -0.09 -16.33
CA ASP A 246 8.46 0.03 -17.63
C ASP A 246 9.49 -1.10 -17.82
N MET A 247 9.30 -1.88 -18.88
CA MET A 247 10.14 -3.01 -19.26
C MET A 247 10.97 -2.73 -20.52
N SER A 248 10.98 -1.50 -21.03
CA SER A 248 11.63 -1.14 -22.31
C SER A 248 13.10 -1.58 -22.38
N LYS A 249 13.88 -1.34 -21.33
CA LYS A 249 15.28 -1.79 -21.25
C LYS A 249 15.45 -3.31 -21.25
N VAL A 250 14.47 -4.05 -20.73
CA VAL A 250 14.47 -5.51 -20.77
C VAL A 250 14.14 -5.96 -22.20
N TRP A 251 13.16 -5.34 -22.84
CA TRP A 251 12.83 -5.59 -24.25
C TRP A 251 14.00 -5.30 -25.20
N GLU A 252 14.79 -4.26 -24.95
CA GLU A 252 16.02 -3.97 -25.70
C GLU A 252 17.05 -5.11 -25.58
N LYS A 253 17.18 -5.74 -24.39
CA LYS A 253 18.05 -6.91 -24.23
C LYS A 253 17.53 -8.12 -25.01
N PHE A 254 16.22 -8.34 -25.02
CA PHE A 254 15.62 -9.36 -25.87
C PHE A 254 15.88 -9.11 -27.36
N ASP A 255 15.81 -7.86 -27.82
CA ASP A 255 16.14 -7.49 -29.19
C ASP A 255 17.58 -7.87 -29.56
N LEU A 256 18.54 -7.58 -28.67
CA LEU A 256 19.95 -7.92 -28.88
C LEU A 256 20.18 -9.44 -28.91
N GLU A 257 19.57 -10.18 -27.97
CA GLU A 257 19.71 -11.63 -27.90
C GLU A 257 19.13 -12.33 -29.13
N ILE A 258 17.95 -11.90 -29.58
CA ILE A 258 17.30 -12.42 -30.79
C ILE A 258 18.16 -12.14 -32.02
N ALA A 259 18.78 -10.96 -32.12
CA ALA A 259 19.68 -10.65 -33.23
C ALA A 259 20.97 -11.50 -33.20
N ALA A 260 21.46 -11.84 -32.01
CA ALA A 260 22.66 -12.66 -31.82
C ALA A 260 22.42 -14.17 -32.03
N THR A 261 21.17 -14.64 -31.92
CA THR A 261 20.82 -16.07 -31.94
C THR A 261 19.87 -16.42 -33.09
N PRO A 262 20.32 -16.33 -34.37
CA PRO A 262 19.45 -16.59 -35.52
C PRO A 262 18.81 -17.99 -35.46
N MET A 263 17.54 -18.08 -35.85
CA MET A 263 16.77 -19.31 -35.80
C MET A 263 17.37 -20.41 -36.70
N PRO A 264 17.43 -21.68 -36.24
CA PRO A 264 17.84 -22.79 -37.08
C PRO A 264 16.96 -22.97 -38.31
N GLU A 265 17.53 -23.50 -39.39
CA GLU A 265 16.88 -23.67 -40.70
C GLU A 265 15.46 -24.29 -40.64
N PRO A 266 15.19 -25.35 -39.85
CA PRO A 266 13.83 -25.93 -39.77
C PRO A 266 12.76 -24.97 -39.24
N TYR A 267 13.16 -23.93 -38.51
CA TYR A 267 12.26 -22.98 -37.85
C TYR A 267 12.35 -21.57 -38.42
N GLN A 268 13.24 -21.34 -39.39
CA GLN A 268 13.54 -20.00 -39.92
C GLN A 268 12.33 -19.31 -40.55
N ASN A 269 11.36 -20.07 -41.06
CA ASN A 269 10.11 -19.55 -41.62
C ASN A 269 8.87 -19.87 -40.76
N LYS A 270 9.08 -20.37 -39.53
CA LYS A 270 7.97 -20.69 -38.63
C LYS A 270 7.33 -19.40 -38.13
N MET A 271 6.03 -19.27 -38.35
CA MET A 271 5.23 -18.15 -37.86
C MET A 271 4.28 -18.62 -36.77
N VAL A 272 4.00 -17.77 -35.79
CA VAL A 272 3.10 -18.07 -34.67
C VAL A 272 2.14 -16.93 -34.39
N TRP A 273 0.95 -17.27 -33.89
CA TRP A 273 -0.02 -16.28 -33.43
C TRP A 273 0.18 -15.98 -31.95
N ILE A 274 0.45 -14.72 -31.63
CA ILE A 274 0.62 -14.26 -30.25
C ILE A 274 -0.50 -13.33 -29.81
N LEU A 275 -0.75 -13.29 -28.50
CA LEU A 275 -1.50 -12.23 -27.82
C LEU A 275 -0.56 -11.49 -26.89
N CYS A 276 -0.49 -10.16 -27.02
CA CYS A 276 0.29 -9.32 -26.12
C CYS A 276 -0.50 -9.01 -24.84
N ASN A 277 0.05 -9.34 -23.68
CA ASN A 277 -0.60 -9.08 -22.39
C ASN A 277 -0.70 -7.57 -22.14
N ASP A 278 0.32 -6.78 -22.51
CA ASP A 278 0.36 -5.34 -22.23
C ASP A 278 -0.68 -4.53 -23.02
N CYS A 279 -0.72 -4.72 -24.35
CA CYS A 279 -1.62 -3.96 -25.23
C CYS A 279 -2.90 -4.72 -25.65
N GLY A 280 -3.02 -6.00 -25.32
CA GLY A 280 -4.19 -6.84 -25.63
C GLY A 280 -4.39 -7.16 -27.11
N LYS A 281 -3.45 -6.80 -28.00
CA LYS A 281 -3.57 -7.06 -29.45
C LYS A 281 -2.94 -8.40 -29.82
N SER A 282 -3.57 -9.07 -30.78
CA SER A 282 -3.00 -10.26 -31.42
C SER A 282 -2.09 -9.85 -32.59
N SER A 283 -1.06 -10.65 -32.86
CA SER A 283 -0.16 -10.46 -34.00
C SER A 283 0.33 -11.80 -34.52
N HIS A 284 0.58 -11.89 -35.83
CA HIS A 284 1.22 -13.04 -36.46
C HIS A 284 2.68 -12.68 -36.70
N VAL A 285 3.60 -13.36 -36.02
CA VAL A 285 5.01 -12.95 -35.95
C VAL A 285 5.93 -14.14 -36.21
N GLN A 286 7.16 -13.84 -36.60
CA GLN A 286 8.22 -14.82 -36.72
C GLN A 286 8.48 -15.47 -35.36
N PHE A 287 8.47 -16.80 -35.32
CA PHE A 287 8.79 -17.56 -34.12
C PHE A 287 10.27 -17.41 -33.80
N HIS A 288 10.57 -17.17 -32.52
CA HIS A 288 11.92 -17.19 -31.99
C HIS A 288 11.95 -17.95 -30.66
N LEU A 289 13.01 -18.73 -30.42
CA LEU A 289 13.14 -19.54 -29.21
C LEU A 289 13.21 -18.71 -27.92
N VAL A 290 13.78 -17.50 -28.03
CA VAL A 290 13.96 -16.58 -26.90
C VAL A 290 12.65 -15.90 -26.50
N ALA A 291 12.00 -15.17 -27.42
CA ALA A 291 10.74 -14.47 -27.16
C ALA A 291 10.10 -13.95 -28.46
N GLN A 292 8.80 -13.68 -28.41
CA GLN A 292 7.98 -13.23 -29.52
C GLN A 292 7.59 -11.75 -29.33
N LYS A 293 8.00 -10.89 -30.26
CA LYS A 293 7.80 -9.43 -30.14
C LYS A 293 6.41 -9.00 -30.60
N CYS A 294 5.71 -8.24 -29.77
CA CYS A 294 4.46 -7.59 -30.18
C CYS A 294 4.73 -6.52 -31.26
N LEU A 295 4.04 -6.59 -32.40
CA LEU A 295 4.22 -5.61 -33.47
C LEU A 295 3.69 -4.21 -33.11
N ASN A 296 2.69 -4.15 -32.22
CA ASN A 296 2.02 -2.91 -31.84
C ASN A 296 2.77 -2.10 -30.77
N CYS A 297 3.08 -2.70 -29.62
CA CYS A 297 3.73 -1.99 -28.50
C CYS A 297 5.18 -2.40 -28.26
N LYS A 298 5.75 -3.28 -29.09
CA LYS A 298 7.14 -3.77 -29.01
C LYS A 298 7.50 -4.56 -27.74
N SER A 299 6.53 -4.79 -26.85
CA SER A 299 6.68 -5.65 -25.69
C SER A 299 6.88 -7.12 -26.07
N TYR A 300 7.67 -7.83 -25.27
CA TYR A 300 7.78 -9.30 -25.32
C TYR A 300 6.94 -10.01 -24.25
N ASN A 301 6.13 -9.28 -23.47
CA ASN A 301 5.14 -9.87 -22.58
C ASN A 301 3.95 -10.40 -23.41
N THR A 302 4.17 -11.52 -24.08
CA THR A 302 3.24 -12.13 -25.02
C THR A 302 3.08 -13.62 -24.72
N ARG A 303 1.98 -14.19 -25.19
CA ARG A 303 1.73 -15.63 -25.13
C ARG A 303 1.32 -16.14 -26.50
N GLU A 304 1.78 -17.33 -26.86
CA GLU A 304 1.30 -18.02 -28.06
C GLU A 304 -0.16 -18.44 -27.86
N THR A 305 -0.96 -18.26 -28.91
CA THR A 305 -2.40 -18.57 -28.90
C THR A 305 -2.76 -19.68 -29.88
N ARG A 306 -1.95 -19.84 -30.95
CA ARG A 306 -2.01 -20.93 -31.93
C ARG A 306 -0.62 -21.10 -32.57
N GLY A 307 -0.17 -22.34 -32.69
CA GLY A 307 1.08 -22.74 -33.35
C GLY A 307 0.82 -23.70 -34.49
#